data_AF-A0A095TSA4-F1
#
_entry.id   AF-A0A095TSA4-F1
#
_cell.length_a   1.000
_cell.length_b   1.000
_cell.length_c   1.000
_cell.angle_alpha   90.00
_cell.angle_beta   90.00
_cell.angle_gamma   90.00
#
_symmetry.space_group_name_H-M   'P 1'
#
loop_
_entity.id
_entity.type
_entity.pdbx_description
1 polymer ?
#
loop_
_entity_poly.entity_id
_entity_poly.type
_entity_poly.pdbx_seq_one_letter_code
_entity_poly.pdbx_strand_id
1 'polypeptide(L)'
;MFARGLPRWFWIQCVLIVPMILVLAILDAELKNPLVAGGIVDFEFCGWQGQCAAMLASWNAAQRETLMLLQGLDYLFLLQYPALLVTAWLWAMPMARRSPLRFKVLVGLALITAFSDAVENFALIQLVRGAQWALWGQVASSAAALKFTVLAVLILGVLVQLTGRAMARLNASREGAGH
;
A
#
# COMPACT_ATOMS: atom_id res chain seq x y z
N MET A 1 -25.30 13.35 3.44
CA MET A 1 -25.01 12.85 4.81
C MET A 1 -23.52 12.54 5.05
N PHE A 2 -22.76 12.05 4.07
CA PHE A 2 -21.32 11.70 4.22
C PHE A 2 -20.32 12.84 4.50
N ALA A 3 -20.71 14.12 4.37
CA ALA A 3 -19.76 15.22 4.36
C ALA A 3 -19.21 15.64 5.75
N ARG A 4 -19.96 15.43 6.84
CA ARG A 4 -19.57 15.93 8.18
C ARG A 4 -18.56 15.04 8.93
N GLY A 5 -18.45 13.76 8.56
CA GLY A 5 -17.54 12.80 9.22
C GLY A 5 -16.23 12.53 8.49
N LEU A 6 -16.16 12.81 7.19
CA LEU A 6 -15.03 12.42 6.33
C LEU A 6 -13.65 12.91 6.84
N PRO A 7 -13.48 14.17 7.32
CA PRO A 7 -12.19 14.60 7.85
C PRO A 7 -11.78 13.83 9.12
N ARG A 8 -12.73 13.50 10.01
CA ARG A 8 -12.45 12.73 11.23
C ARG A 8 -11.98 11.32 10.88
N TRP A 9 -12.68 10.65 9.96
CA TRP A 9 -12.30 9.32 9.49
C TRP A 9 -10.95 9.29 8.78
N PHE A 10 -10.64 10.30 7.98
CA PHE A 10 -9.32 10.44 7.37
C PHE A 10 -8.22 10.53 8.44
N TRP A 11 -8.37 11.42 9.41
CA TRP A 11 -7.37 11.58 10.48
C TRP A 11 -7.23 10.35 11.37
N ILE A 12 -8.35 9.68 11.71
CA ILE A 12 -8.30 8.40 12.43
C ILE A 12 -7.45 7.39 11.67
N GLN A 13 -7.65 7.26 10.34
CA GLN A 13 -6.86 6.34 9.54
C GLN A 13 -5.39 6.73 9.45
N CYS A 14 -5.07 8.02 9.36
CA CYS A 14 -3.69 8.49 9.44
C CYS A 14 -3.03 8.12 10.78
N VAL A 15 -3.73 8.29 11.90
CA VAL A 15 -3.20 7.92 13.23
C VAL A 15 -2.99 6.41 13.33
N LEU A 16 -3.90 5.61 12.78
CA LEU A 16 -3.81 4.15 12.82
C LEU A 16 -2.73 3.58 11.88
N ILE A 17 -2.51 4.19 10.71
CA ILE A 17 -1.55 3.64 9.73
C ILE A 17 -0.09 3.88 10.14
N VAL A 18 0.20 4.98 10.84
CA VAL A 18 1.58 5.32 11.27
C VAL A 18 2.23 4.22 12.11
N PRO A 19 1.66 3.73 13.22
CA PRO A 19 2.27 2.67 14.00
C PRO A 19 2.41 1.37 13.20
N MET A 20 1.46 1.07 12.30
CA MET A 20 1.58 -0.12 11.44
C MET A 20 2.79 0.01 10.50
N ILE A 21 2.96 1.15 9.82
CA ILE A 21 4.13 1.41 8.97
C ILE A 21 5.42 1.29 9.77
N LEU A 22 5.46 1.83 11.00
CA LEU A 22 6.64 1.75 11.85
C LEU A 22 6.98 0.30 12.22
N VAL A 23 5.99 -0.49 12.64
CA VAL A 23 6.19 -1.90 12.98
C VAL A 23 6.67 -2.69 11.75
N LEU A 24 6.01 -2.52 10.60
CA LEU A 24 6.41 -3.19 9.35
C LEU A 24 7.83 -2.79 8.94
N ALA A 25 8.21 -1.51 9.04
CA ALA A 25 9.54 -1.03 8.68
C ALA A 25 10.64 -1.58 9.61
N ILE A 26 10.34 -1.71 10.92
CA ILE A 26 11.28 -2.31 11.89
C ILE A 26 11.53 -3.78 11.57
N LEU A 27 10.46 -4.54 11.35
CA LEU A 27 10.56 -5.96 11.03
C LEU A 27 11.20 -6.20 9.65
N ASP A 28 10.87 -5.37 8.65
CA ASP A 28 11.49 -5.42 7.32
C ASP A 28 13.01 -5.18 7.36
N ALA A 29 13.47 -4.32 8.28
CA ALA A 29 14.90 -4.05 8.43
C ALA A 29 15.69 -5.31 8.83
N GLU A 30 15.09 -6.25 9.56
CA GLU A 30 15.72 -7.52 9.94
C GLU A 30 15.92 -8.47 8.74
N LEU A 31 15.15 -8.29 7.67
CA LEU A 31 15.26 -9.08 6.45
C LEU A 31 16.38 -8.60 5.53
N LYS A 32 16.91 -7.39 5.74
CA LYS A 32 17.88 -6.79 4.82
C LYS A 32 19.25 -7.45 4.95
N ASN A 33 19.81 -7.83 3.81
CA ASN A 33 21.15 -8.38 3.69
C ASN A 33 21.72 -8.05 2.29
N PRO A 34 22.99 -8.39 1.98
CA PRO A 34 23.58 -8.07 0.68
C PRO A 34 22.86 -8.64 -0.56
N LEU A 35 22.11 -9.74 -0.40
CA LEU A 35 21.28 -10.33 -1.46
C LEU A 35 19.88 -9.71 -1.54
N VAL A 36 19.34 -9.26 -0.40
CA VAL A 36 17.98 -8.74 -0.25
C VAL A 36 18.04 -7.32 0.34
N ALA A 37 18.56 -6.36 -0.44
CA ALA A 37 18.81 -5.00 0.05
C ALA A 37 17.50 -4.21 0.28
N GLY A 38 16.48 -4.47 -0.54
CA GLY A 38 15.13 -3.91 -0.45
C GLY A 38 14.23 -4.59 0.57
N GLY A 39 14.73 -5.62 1.29
CA GLY A 39 13.94 -6.36 2.28
C GLY A 39 12.78 -7.13 1.63
N ILE A 40 11.58 -7.02 2.19
CA ILE A 40 10.40 -7.74 1.72
C ILE A 40 10.08 -7.44 0.25
N VAL A 41 10.32 -6.21 -0.21
CA VAL A 41 10.00 -5.80 -1.59
C VAL A 41 10.82 -6.57 -2.62
N ASP A 42 12.09 -6.84 -2.35
CA ASP A 42 12.91 -7.68 -3.25
C ASP A 42 12.32 -9.10 -3.34
N PHE A 43 11.80 -9.61 -2.22
CA PHE A 43 11.22 -10.94 -2.14
C PHE A 43 9.85 -11.04 -2.83
N GLU A 44 9.02 -9.99 -2.77
CA GLU A 44 7.79 -9.87 -3.57
C GLU A 44 8.08 -10.09 -5.08
N PHE A 45 9.23 -9.59 -5.56
CA PHE A 45 9.66 -9.72 -6.95
C PHE A 45 10.61 -10.89 -7.25
N CYS A 46 10.82 -11.80 -6.30
CA CYS A 46 11.81 -12.87 -6.43
C CYS A 46 11.53 -13.81 -7.62
N GLY A 47 10.25 -13.98 -8.00
CA GLY A 47 9.83 -14.90 -9.05
C GLY A 47 10.26 -14.45 -10.44
N TRP A 48 10.19 -13.14 -10.71
CA TRP A 48 10.67 -12.56 -11.96
C TRP A 48 12.19 -12.50 -12.03
N GLN A 49 12.86 -12.43 -10.88
CA GLN A 49 14.32 -12.44 -10.80
C GLN A 49 14.90 -13.86 -10.82
N GLY A 50 14.07 -14.89 -10.60
CA GLY A 50 14.54 -16.28 -10.45
C GLY A 50 15.34 -16.52 -9.17
N GLN A 51 15.17 -15.67 -8.14
CA GLN A 51 16.02 -15.67 -6.94
C GLN A 51 15.31 -16.13 -5.65
N CYS A 52 14.04 -16.54 -5.70
CA CYS A 52 13.27 -16.90 -4.49
C CYS A 52 14.00 -17.89 -3.57
N ALA A 53 14.60 -18.95 -4.15
CA ALA A 53 15.32 -19.96 -3.38
C ALA A 53 16.58 -19.39 -2.72
N ALA A 54 17.34 -18.54 -3.43
CA ALA A 54 18.54 -17.91 -2.92
C ALA A 54 18.23 -16.91 -1.79
N MET A 55 17.19 -16.09 -1.97
CA MET A 55 16.72 -15.14 -0.96
C MET A 55 16.29 -15.86 0.32
N LEU A 56 15.49 -16.92 0.21
CA LEU A 56 15.08 -17.70 1.38
C LEU A 56 16.25 -18.44 2.05
N ALA A 57 17.19 -18.95 1.27
CA ALA A 57 18.42 -19.56 1.80
C ALA A 57 19.30 -18.54 2.54
N SER A 58 19.21 -17.25 2.20
CA SER A 58 19.96 -16.18 2.88
C SER A 58 19.43 -15.84 4.28
N TRP A 59 18.18 -16.21 4.56
CA TRP A 59 17.54 -15.95 5.85
C TRP A 59 17.62 -17.15 6.79
N ASN A 60 18.03 -16.88 8.02
CA ASN A 60 18.02 -17.85 9.11
C ASN A 60 16.59 -18.12 9.62
N ALA A 61 16.45 -19.03 10.59
CA ALA A 61 15.14 -19.41 11.13
C ALA A 61 14.37 -18.22 11.72
N ALA A 62 15.04 -17.37 12.52
CA ALA A 62 14.41 -16.19 13.12
C ALA A 62 13.94 -15.19 12.07
N GLN A 63 14.73 -14.94 11.02
CA GLN A 63 14.34 -14.05 9.92
C GLN A 63 13.15 -14.61 9.12
N ARG A 64 13.04 -15.93 8.97
CA ARG A 64 11.86 -16.55 8.33
C ARG A 64 10.62 -16.46 9.22
N GLU A 65 10.77 -16.50 10.54
CA GLU A 65 9.68 -16.22 11.47
C GLU A 65 9.25 -14.75 11.40
N THR A 66 10.19 -13.81 11.35
CA THR A 66 9.92 -12.39 11.12
C THR A 66 9.19 -12.17 9.79
N LEU A 67 9.60 -12.85 8.72
CA LEU A 67 8.94 -12.81 7.41
C LEU A 67 7.49 -13.29 7.48
N MET A 68 7.23 -14.40 8.19
CA MET A 68 5.87 -14.90 8.39
C MET A 68 5.01 -13.93 9.23
N LEU A 69 5.59 -13.31 10.25
CA LEU A 69 4.93 -12.29 11.06
C LEU A 69 4.60 -11.04 10.23
N LEU A 70 5.55 -10.56 9.42
CA LEU A 70 5.37 -9.48 8.47
C LEU A 70 4.17 -9.75 7.56
N GLN A 71 4.11 -10.93 6.94
CA GLN A 71 2.98 -11.26 6.07
C GLN A 71 1.65 -11.28 6.81
N GLY A 72 1.63 -11.81 8.05
CA GLY A 72 0.43 -11.82 8.88
C GLY A 72 -0.05 -10.42 9.26
N LEU A 73 0.88 -9.52 9.58
CA LEU A 73 0.58 -8.10 9.86
C LEU A 73 0.11 -7.37 8.61
N ASP A 74 0.60 -7.76 7.44
CA ASP A 74 0.25 -7.12 6.17
C ASP A 74 -1.23 -7.37 5.80
N TYR A 75 -1.83 -8.48 6.25
CA TYR A 75 -3.28 -8.69 6.18
C TYR A 75 -4.11 -7.63 6.92
N LEU A 76 -3.59 -7.04 8.01
CA LEU A 76 -4.24 -5.90 8.66
C LEU A 76 -4.12 -4.65 7.80
N PHE A 77 -3.01 -4.51 7.08
CA PHE A 77 -2.73 -3.39 6.20
C PHE A 77 -3.69 -3.36 5.00
N LEU A 78 -4.12 -4.54 4.49
CA LEU A 78 -5.11 -4.69 3.41
C LEU A 78 -6.42 -3.92 3.61
N LEU A 79 -6.84 -3.71 4.85
CA LEU A 79 -8.04 -2.93 5.14
C LEU A 79 -7.72 -1.45 5.30
N GLN A 80 -6.56 -1.16 5.88
CA GLN A 80 -6.20 0.16 6.35
C GLN A 80 -5.76 1.08 5.21
N TYR A 81 -4.76 0.69 4.41
CA TYR A 81 -4.22 1.60 3.39
C TYR A 81 -5.17 1.86 2.21
N PRO A 82 -5.97 0.89 1.69
CA PRO A 82 -6.88 1.17 0.59
C PRO A 82 -8.01 2.11 1.03
N ALA A 83 -8.53 1.91 2.25
CA ALA A 83 -9.50 2.82 2.86
C ALA A 83 -8.91 4.23 3.04
N LEU A 84 -7.66 4.33 3.50
CA LEU A 84 -6.98 5.61 3.64
C LEU A 84 -6.85 6.33 2.30
N LEU A 85 -6.45 5.63 1.24
CA LEU A 85 -6.31 6.22 -0.10
C LEU A 85 -7.64 6.73 -0.65
N VAL A 86 -8.72 5.95 -0.54
CA VAL A 86 -10.06 6.37 -0.96
C VAL A 86 -10.51 7.60 -0.18
N THR A 87 -10.35 7.59 1.14
CA THR A 87 -10.77 8.72 1.98
C THR A 87 -9.90 9.96 1.79
N ALA A 88 -8.60 9.80 1.55
CA ALA A 88 -7.67 10.88 1.20
C ALA A 88 -8.09 11.56 -0.11
N TRP A 89 -8.38 10.76 -1.15
CA TRP A 89 -8.91 11.25 -2.42
C TRP A 89 -10.18 12.06 -2.24
N LEU A 90 -11.17 11.51 -1.54
CA LEU A 90 -12.45 12.18 -1.31
C LEU A 90 -12.27 13.45 -0.49
N TRP A 91 -11.42 13.41 0.55
CA TRP A 91 -11.15 14.55 1.41
C TRP A 91 -10.49 15.71 0.64
N ALA A 92 -9.51 15.39 -0.20
CA ALA A 92 -8.80 16.37 -1.01
C ALA A 92 -9.66 16.93 -2.17
N MET A 93 -10.53 16.10 -2.76
CA MET A 93 -11.34 16.45 -3.92
C MET A 93 -12.42 17.52 -3.61
N PRO A 94 -12.56 18.57 -4.44
CA PRO A 94 -13.64 19.55 -4.34
C PRO A 94 -15.03 18.92 -4.43
N MET A 95 -16.01 19.43 -3.67
CA MET A 95 -17.36 18.85 -3.62
C MET A 95 -18.02 18.75 -5.01
N ALA A 96 -17.84 19.78 -5.85
CA ALA A 96 -18.37 19.81 -7.21
C ALA A 96 -17.81 18.72 -8.14
N ARG A 97 -16.65 18.14 -7.79
CA ARG A 97 -16.01 17.06 -8.55
C ARG A 97 -16.38 15.67 -7.98
N ARG A 98 -17.09 15.58 -6.87
CA ARG A 98 -17.49 14.29 -6.30
C ARG A 98 -18.68 13.73 -7.08
N SER A 99 -18.57 12.50 -7.54
CA SER A 99 -19.68 11.79 -8.20
C SER A 99 -19.73 10.32 -7.76
N PRO A 100 -20.91 9.68 -7.79
CA PRO A 100 -21.04 8.26 -7.47
C PRO A 100 -20.16 7.36 -8.35
N LEU A 101 -19.99 7.72 -9.63
CA LEU A 101 -19.13 6.98 -10.55
C LEU A 101 -17.66 7.03 -10.11
N ARG A 102 -17.14 8.23 -9.79
CA ARG A 102 -15.76 8.38 -9.31
C ARG A 102 -15.53 7.63 -8.01
N PHE A 103 -16.51 7.68 -7.09
CA PHE A 103 -16.44 6.90 -5.86
C PHE A 103 -16.35 5.40 -6.14
N LYS A 104 -17.20 4.85 -7.02
CA LYS A 104 -17.16 3.45 -7.42
C LYS A 104 -15.82 3.06 -8.05
N VAL A 105 -15.26 3.91 -8.92
CA VAL A 105 -13.94 3.68 -9.53
C VAL A 105 -12.85 3.65 -8.47
N LEU A 106 -12.81 4.62 -7.55
CA LEU A 106 -11.81 4.66 -6.48
C LEU A 106 -11.89 3.43 -5.56
N VAL A 107 -13.11 3.05 -5.16
CA VAL A 107 -13.32 1.82 -4.36
C VAL A 107 -12.92 0.58 -5.16
N GLY A 108 -13.26 0.50 -6.44
CA GLY A 108 -12.87 -0.62 -7.30
C GLY A 108 -11.36 -0.76 -7.41
N LEU A 109 -10.64 0.34 -7.65
CA LEU A 109 -9.17 0.34 -7.67
C LEU A 109 -8.58 -0.09 -6.32
N ALA A 110 -9.09 0.46 -5.21
CA ALA A 110 -8.66 0.10 -3.87
C ALA A 110 -8.87 -1.38 -3.56
N LEU A 111 -10.00 -1.97 -3.98
CA LEU A 111 -10.27 -3.41 -3.84
C LEU A 111 -9.34 -4.25 -4.71
N ILE A 112 -9.02 -3.81 -5.94
CA ILE A 112 -8.03 -4.50 -6.78
C ILE A 112 -6.68 -4.51 -6.07
N THR A 113 -6.22 -3.37 -5.53
CA THR A 113 -4.95 -3.30 -4.80
C THR A 113 -4.95 -4.24 -3.60
N ALA A 114 -5.99 -4.20 -2.76
CA ALA A 114 -6.11 -5.07 -1.59
C ALA A 114 -6.18 -6.56 -1.96
N PHE A 115 -6.86 -6.90 -3.05
CA PHE A 115 -6.94 -8.28 -3.51
C PHE A 115 -5.60 -8.78 -4.06
N SER A 116 -4.91 -7.98 -4.87
CA SER A 116 -3.57 -8.32 -5.37
C SER A 116 -2.58 -8.51 -4.24
N ASP A 117 -2.63 -7.65 -3.24
CA ASP A 117 -1.83 -7.73 -2.03
C ASP A 117 -2.12 -9.02 -1.23
N ALA A 118 -3.40 -9.37 -1.02
CA ALA A 118 -3.76 -10.64 -0.39
C ALA A 118 -3.25 -11.88 -1.13
N VAL A 119 -3.26 -11.86 -2.48
CA VAL A 119 -2.77 -12.95 -3.33
C VAL A 119 -1.25 -13.06 -3.25
N GLU A 120 -0.56 -11.93 -3.29
CA GLU A 120 0.88 -11.86 -3.12
C GLU A 120 1.30 -12.40 -1.76
N ASN A 121 0.65 -11.93 -0.68
CA ASN A 121 0.90 -12.36 0.68
C ASN A 121 0.72 -13.87 0.87
N PHE A 122 -0.36 -14.40 0.30
CA PHE A 122 -0.60 -15.83 0.30
C PHE A 122 0.52 -16.59 -0.44
N ALA A 123 0.93 -16.12 -1.62
CA ALA A 123 1.98 -16.76 -2.39
C ALA A 123 3.34 -16.75 -1.69
N LEU A 124 3.71 -15.64 -1.02
CA LEU A 124 4.93 -15.56 -0.23
C LEU A 124 4.93 -16.53 0.95
N ILE A 125 3.80 -16.66 1.67
CA ILE A 125 3.65 -17.68 2.73
C ILE A 125 3.90 -19.08 2.17
N GLN A 126 3.37 -19.39 0.99
CA GLN A 126 3.57 -20.70 0.37
C GLN A 126 5.04 -20.94 0.02
N LEU A 127 5.76 -19.93 -0.46
CA LEU A 127 7.21 -20.01 -0.68
C LEU A 127 7.96 -20.31 0.62
N VAL A 128 7.66 -19.59 1.70
CA VAL A 128 8.30 -19.81 3.02
C VAL A 128 8.05 -21.22 3.54
N ARG A 129 6.86 -21.77 3.29
CA ARG A 129 6.47 -23.15 3.65
C ARG A 129 7.09 -24.23 2.75
N GLY A 130 7.94 -23.86 1.79
CA GLY A 130 8.66 -24.79 0.92
C GLY A 130 7.88 -25.25 -0.31
N ALA A 131 6.87 -24.49 -0.75
CA ALA A 131 6.16 -24.78 -1.99
C ALA A 131 7.04 -24.52 -3.24
N GLN A 132 6.55 -24.93 -4.41
CA GLN A 132 7.30 -24.80 -5.66
C GLN A 132 7.63 -23.34 -6.00
N TRP A 133 8.93 -23.02 -6.04
CA TRP A 133 9.46 -21.67 -6.28
C TRP A 133 8.97 -21.03 -7.57
N ALA A 134 8.95 -21.79 -8.66
CA ALA A 134 8.64 -21.27 -10.00
C ALA A 134 7.19 -20.77 -10.10
N LEU A 135 6.23 -21.52 -9.54
CA LEU A 135 4.82 -21.15 -9.59
C LEU A 135 4.52 -20.01 -8.61
N TRP A 136 4.80 -20.24 -7.32
CA TRP A 136 4.40 -19.27 -6.28
C TRP A 136 5.21 -17.98 -6.36
N GLY A 137 6.47 -18.03 -6.81
CA GLY A 137 7.25 -16.84 -7.09
C GLY A 137 6.62 -15.99 -8.20
N GLN A 138 6.20 -16.60 -9.31
CA GLN A 138 5.54 -15.86 -10.40
C GLN A 138 4.21 -15.27 -9.96
N VAL A 139 3.42 -16.00 -9.17
CA VAL A 139 2.16 -15.50 -8.61
C VAL A 139 2.43 -14.29 -7.72
N ALA A 140 3.37 -14.39 -6.78
CA ALA A 140 3.75 -13.29 -5.89
C ALA A 140 4.19 -12.06 -6.68
N SER A 141 5.15 -12.20 -7.60
CA SER A 141 5.70 -11.07 -8.36
C SER A 141 4.68 -10.42 -9.29
N SER A 142 3.79 -11.20 -9.90
CA SER A 142 2.74 -10.65 -10.77
C SER A 142 1.69 -9.90 -9.95
N ALA A 143 1.32 -10.43 -8.78
CA ALA A 143 0.39 -9.81 -7.86
C ALA A 143 0.99 -8.53 -7.24
N ALA A 144 2.26 -8.55 -6.83
CA ALA A 144 3.02 -7.39 -6.38
C ALA A 144 3.06 -6.29 -7.44
N ALA A 145 3.36 -6.64 -8.70
CA ALA A 145 3.41 -5.68 -9.79
C ALA A 145 2.06 -5.00 -10.02
N LEU A 146 0.96 -5.77 -10.00
CA LEU A 146 -0.38 -5.22 -10.13
C LEU A 146 -0.73 -4.32 -8.94
N LYS A 147 -0.43 -4.76 -7.72
CA LYS A 147 -0.57 -3.98 -6.48
C LYS A 147 0.13 -2.63 -6.60
N PHE A 148 1.44 -2.62 -6.85
CA PHE A 148 2.22 -1.37 -6.93
C PHE A 148 1.79 -0.47 -8.08
N THR A 149 1.37 -1.02 -9.22
CA THR A 149 0.87 -0.22 -10.35
C THR A 149 -0.40 0.53 -9.96
N VAL A 150 -1.39 -0.17 -9.40
CA VAL A 150 -2.66 0.46 -8.99
C VAL A 150 -2.43 1.42 -7.81
N LEU A 151 -1.59 1.02 -6.84
CA LEU A 151 -1.21 1.84 -5.71
C LEU A 151 -0.57 3.16 -6.17
N ALA A 152 0.34 3.13 -7.14
CA ALA A 152 0.95 4.33 -7.70
C ALA A 152 -0.09 5.27 -8.32
N VAL A 153 -1.06 4.75 -9.07
CA VAL A 153 -2.16 5.56 -9.64
C VAL A 153 -2.99 6.22 -8.53
N LEU A 154 -3.32 5.48 -7.47
CA LEU A 154 -4.07 6.01 -6.33
C LEU A 154 -3.28 7.11 -5.61
N ILE A 155 -1.99 6.89 -5.31
CA ILE A 155 -1.13 7.87 -4.64
C ILE A 155 -0.98 9.14 -5.50
N LEU A 156 -0.61 9.01 -6.77
CA LEU A 156 -0.45 10.14 -7.69
C LEU A 156 -1.72 10.98 -7.76
N GLY A 157 -2.87 10.30 -7.80
CA GLY A 157 -4.14 10.99 -7.80
C GLY A 157 -4.45 11.73 -6.50
N VAL A 158 -4.12 11.18 -5.32
CA VAL A 158 -4.22 11.91 -4.04
C VAL A 158 -3.37 13.18 -4.12
N LEU A 159 -2.12 13.06 -4.57
CA LEU A 159 -1.19 14.19 -4.68
C LEU A 159 -1.75 15.29 -5.61
N VAL A 160 -2.31 14.93 -6.75
CA VAL A 160 -2.96 15.88 -7.68
C VAL A 160 -4.16 16.59 -7.03
N GLN A 161 -4.98 15.88 -6.25
CA GLN A 161 -6.10 16.54 -5.55
C GLN A 161 -5.60 17.48 -4.43
N LEU A 162 -4.56 17.08 -3.70
CA LEU A 162 -3.98 17.87 -2.61
C LEU A 162 -3.34 19.16 -3.14
N THR A 163 -2.57 19.09 -4.22
CA THR A 163 -1.98 20.28 -4.85
C THR A 163 -3.06 21.22 -5.38
N GLY A 164 -4.08 20.68 -6.06
CA GLY A 164 -5.24 21.48 -6.51
C GLY A 164 -5.95 22.19 -5.35
N ARG A 165 -6.15 21.51 -4.22
CA ARG A 165 -6.74 22.09 -3.01
C ARG A 165 -5.85 23.17 -2.38
N ALA A 166 -4.53 22.95 -2.31
CA ALA A 166 -3.58 23.91 -1.77
C ALA A 166 -3.55 25.20 -2.61
N MET A 167 -3.46 25.06 -3.94
CA MET A 167 -3.47 26.21 -4.86
C MET A 167 -4.76 27.03 -4.73
N ALA A 168 -5.92 26.38 -4.64
CA ALA A 168 -7.19 27.09 -4.46
C ALA A 168 -7.24 27.91 -3.16
N ARG A 169 -6.66 27.40 -2.07
CA ARG A 169 -6.56 28.13 -0.79
C ARG A 169 -5.61 29.32 -0.85
N LEU A 170 -4.48 29.16 -1.54
CA LEU A 170 -3.51 30.25 -1.72
C LEU A 170 -4.10 31.39 -2.54
N ASN A 171 -4.83 31.09 -3.62
CA ASN A 171 -5.48 32.10 -4.44
C ASN A 171 -6.54 32.89 -3.65
N ALA A 172 -7.40 32.20 -2.90
CA ALA A 172 -8.41 32.85 -2.06
C ALA A 172 -7.81 33.74 -0.97
N SER A 173 -6.65 33.35 -0.41
CA SER A 173 -5.95 34.16 0.60
C SER A 173 -5.35 35.43 0.01
N ARG A 174 -4.90 35.40 -1.26
CA ARG A 174 -4.38 36.58 -1.97
C ARG A 174 -5.49 37.57 -2.30
N GLU A 175 -6.65 37.09 -2.75
CA GLU A 175 -7.82 37.93 -3.02
C GLU A 175 -8.34 38.60 -1.74
N GLY A 176 -8.32 37.91 -0.60
CA GLY A 176 -8.75 38.47 0.68
C GLY A 176 -7.78 39.46 1.33
N ALA A 177 -6.50 39.51 0.91
CA ALA A 177 -5.50 40.43 1.44
C ALA A 177 -5.33 41.72 0.59
N GLY A 178 -6.00 41.80 -0.56
CA GLY A 178 -6.00 42.95 -1.46
C GLY A 178 -7.14 43.96 -1.23
N HIS A 179 -7.90 43.80 -0.14
CA HIS A 179 -8.97 44.69 0.31
C HIS A 179 -8.66 45.21 1.72
#